data_AF-J7J347-F1
#
_entry.id   AF-J7J347-F1
#
_cell.length_a   1.000
_cell.length_b   1.000
_cell.length_c   1.000
_cell.angle_alpha   90.00
_cell.angle_beta   90.00
_cell.angle_gamma   90.00
#
_symmetry.space_group_name_H-M   'P 1'
#
loop_
_entity.id
_entity.type
_entity.pdbx_description
1 polymer ?
#
loop_
_entity_poly.entity_id
_entity_poly.type
_entity_poly.pdbx_seq_one_letter_code
_entity_poly.pdbx_strand_id
1 'polypeptide(L)' 'MKYVLIFYGVQFLVLVFVGIVSWKFYDKRMHNRKKAPEGYLKTDEVFIDPTTNKTLRVYYNRENGARIHVEE' A
#
# COMPACT_ATOMS: atom_id res chain seq x y z
N MET A 1 37.53 -24.15 10.31
CA MET A 1 36.97 -23.05 11.13
C MET A 1 36.80 -21.75 10.36
N LYS A 2 37.86 -21.11 9.84
CA LYS A 2 37.77 -19.82 9.10
C LYS A 2 36.76 -19.82 7.94
N TYR A 3 36.78 -20.84 7.09
CA TYR A 3 35.85 -20.96 5.96
C TYR A 3 34.39 -21.16 6.41
N VAL A 4 34.19 -21.83 7.54
CA VAL A 4 32.86 -22.04 8.14
C VAL A 4 32.31 -20.71 8.66
N LEU A 5 33.14 -19.92 9.33
CA LEU A 5 32.80 -18.56 9.77
C LEU A 5 32.45 -17.63 8.61
N ILE A 6 33.21 -17.68 7.52
CA ILE A 6 32.92 -16.89 6.31
C ILE A 6 31.60 -17.33 5.68
N PHE A 7 31.35 -18.64 5.57
CA PHE A 7 30.12 -19.18 5.00
C PHE A 7 28.87 -18.68 5.74
N TYR A 8 28.86 -18.81 7.07
CA TYR A 8 27.75 -18.32 7.88
C TYR A 8 27.64 -16.79 7.90
N GLY A 9 28.76 -16.07 7.87
CA GLY A 9 28.78 -14.61 7.77
C GLY A 9 28.13 -14.10 6.48
N VAL A 10 28.46 -14.72 5.34
CA VAL A 10 27.84 -14.41 4.05
C VAL A 10 26.36 -14.75 4.06
N GLN A 11 25.98 -15.90 4.60
CA GLN A 11 24.58 -16.33 4.67
C GLN A 11 23.72 -15.38 5.52
N PHE A 12 24.27 -14.88 6.63
CA PHE A 12 23.62 -13.87 7.45
C PHE A 12 23.42 -12.54 6.71
N LEU A 13 24.45 -12.07 5.98
CA LEU A 13 24.37 -10.85 5.18
C LEU A 13 23.30 -10.95 4.09
N VAL A 14 23.21 -12.09 3.41
CA VAL A 14 22.17 -12.34 2.40
C VAL A 14 20.77 -12.28 3.04
N LEU A 15 20.60 -12.86 4.23
CA LEU A 15 19.32 -12.86 4.93
C LEU A 15 18.89 -11.43 5.32
N VAL A 16 19.82 -10.63 5.85
CA VAL A 16 19.58 -9.21 6.15
C VAL A 16 19.24 -8.43 4.90
N PHE A 17 19.97 -8.66 3.79
CA PHE A 17 19.72 -8.00 2.52
C PHE A 17 18.31 -8.30 1.99
N VAL A 18 17.90 -9.57 1.98
CA VAL A 18 16.54 -9.98 1.58
C VAL A 18 15.49 -9.36 2.52
N GLY A 19 15.75 -9.30 3.83
CA GLY A 19 14.85 -8.65 4.78
C GLY A 19 14.65 -7.16 4.49
N ILE A 20 15.73 -6.42 4.21
CA ILE A 20 15.67 -4.99 3.87
C ILE A 20 14.95 -4.76 2.55
N VAL A 21 15.28 -5.53 1.50
CA VAL A 21 14.61 -5.46 0.20
C VAL A 21 13.12 -5.75 0.38
N SER A 22 12.79 -6.84 1.08
CA SER A 22 11.40 -7.22 1.35
C SER A 22 10.67 -6.13 2.11
N TRP A 23 11.29 -5.48 3.10
CA TRP A 23 10.66 -4.37 3.85
C TRP A 23 10.48 -3.12 2.98
N LYS A 24 11.47 -2.77 2.16
CA LYS A 24 11.40 -1.59 1.29
C LYS A 24 10.35 -1.73 0.20
N PHE A 25 10.22 -2.94 -0.36
CA PHE A 25 9.18 -3.28 -1.34
C PHE A 25 7.90 -3.83 -0.70
N TYR A 26 7.85 -3.93 0.63
CA TYR A 26 6.64 -4.32 1.35
C TYR A 26 5.58 -3.27 1.09
N ASP A 27 4.51 -3.73 0.47
CA ASP A 27 3.48 -2.89 -0.11
C ASP A 27 2.78 -2.03 0.95
N LYS A 28 3.05 -0.72 0.94
CA LYS A 28 2.42 0.27 1.84
C LYS A 28 0.96 0.58 1.48
N ARG A 29 0.35 -0.11 0.50
CA ARG A 29 -1.07 0.08 0.11
C ARG A 29 -2.07 -0.06 1.26
N MET A 30 -1.67 -0.63 2.40
CA MET A 30 -2.53 -0.72 3.57
C MET A 30 -2.56 0.53 4.48
N HIS A 31 -1.62 1.48 4.32
CA HIS A 31 -1.46 2.57 5.28
C HIS A 31 -2.24 3.86 4.94
N ASN A 32 -2.61 4.06 3.67
CA ASN A 32 -3.41 5.23 3.24
C ASN A 32 -4.91 4.91 3.14
N ARG A 33 -5.47 4.22 4.13
CA ARG A 33 -6.93 4.13 4.24
C ARG A 33 -7.45 5.48 4.75
N LYS A 34 -7.56 6.48 3.86
CA LYS A 34 -8.32 7.70 4.14
C LYS A 34 -9.68 7.27 4.69
N LYS A 35 -9.99 7.71 5.92
CA LYS A 35 -11.24 7.37 6.60
C LYS A 35 -12.40 7.75 5.68
N ALA A 36 -13.33 6.83 5.52
CA ALA A 36 -14.53 7.12 4.75
C ALA A 36 -15.29 8.29 5.41
N PRO A 37 -15.82 9.23 4.62
CA PRO A 37 -16.71 10.27 5.14
C PRO A 37 -17.93 9.66 5.86
N GLU A 38 -18.48 10.35 6.86
CA GLU A 38 -19.60 9.84 7.65
C GLU A 38 -20.81 9.50 6.77
N GLY A 39 -21.36 8.29 6.94
CA GLY A 39 -22.48 7.78 6.13
C GLY A 39 -22.09 7.24 4.75
N TYR A 40 -20.81 7.28 4.37
CA TYR A 40 -20.33 6.75 3.09
C TYR A 40 -19.55 5.44 3.25
N LEU A 41 -19.86 4.47 2.40
CA LEU A 41 -19.17 3.20 2.27
C LEU A 41 -18.04 3.34 1.24
N LYS A 42 -16.83 2.92 1.63
CA LYS A 42 -15.69 2.83 0.71
C LYS A 42 -15.98 1.77 -0.34
N THR A 43 -15.87 2.13 -1.61
CA THR A 43 -15.95 1.16 -2.71
C THR A 43 -14.54 0.84 -3.25
N ASP A 44 -14.45 -0.23 -4.03
CA ASP A 44 -13.23 -0.62 -4.73
C ASP A 44 -13.09 0.09 -6.09
N GLU A 45 -14.03 0.96 -6.45
CA GLU A 45 -13.94 1.79 -7.65
C GLU A 45 -12.89 2.89 -7.46
N VAL A 46 -11.89 2.88 -8.34
CA VAL A 46 -10.81 3.86 -8.41
C VAL A 46 -10.80 4.46 -9.81
N PHE A 47 -10.74 5.79 -9.87
CA PHE A 47 -10.68 6.57 -11.09
C PHE A 47 -9.40 7.38 -11.11
N ILE A 48 -8.68 7.38 -12.23
CA ILE A 48 -7.48 8.20 -12.42
C ILE A 48 -7.87 9.34 -13.34
N ASP A 49 -7.81 10.57 -12.85
CA ASP A 49 -8.11 11.75 -13.67
C ASP A 49 -6.98 11.95 -14.70
N PRO A 50 -7.26 11.91 -16.02
CA PRO A 50 -6.24 12.08 -17.06
C PRO A 50 -5.63 13.49 -17.10
N THR A 51 -6.31 14.48 -16.53
CA THR A 51 -5.88 15.89 -16.55
C THR A 51 -4.94 16.20 -15.40
N THR A 52 -5.23 15.65 -14.22
CA THR A 52 -4.47 15.93 -12.98
C THR A 52 -3.59 14.76 -12.53
N ASN A 53 -3.75 13.59 -13.15
CA ASN A 53 -3.09 12.33 -12.80
C ASN A 53 -3.30 11.91 -11.33
N LYS A 54 -4.39 12.39 -10.73
CA LYS A 54 -4.77 12.11 -9.34
C LYS A 54 -5.63 10.86 -9.27
N THR A 55 -5.35 10.01 -8.29
CA THR A 55 -6.16 8.83 -7.99
C THR A 55 -7.34 9.26 -7.13
N LEU A 56 -8.55 9.11 -7.65
CA LEU A 56 -9.81 9.38 -6.97
C LEU A 56 -10.45 8.05 -6.60
N ARG A 57 -10.90 7.90 -5.37
CA ARG A 57 -11.69 6.75 -4.93
C ARG A 57 -13.14 7.13 -4.77
N VAL A 58 -14.02 6.25 -5.24
CA VAL A 58 -15.47 6.45 -5.13
C VAL A 58 -15.96 5.94 -3.78
N TYR A 59 -16.79 6.75 -3.12
CA TYR A 59 -17.53 6.35 -1.93
C TYR A 59 -19.02 6.45 -2.20
N TYR A 60 -19.78 5.49 -1.67
CA TYR A 60 -21.22 5.34 -1.90
C TYR A 60 -21.99 5.54 -0.59
N ASN A 61 -22.97 6.42 -0.56
CA ASN A 61 -23.88 6.57 0.56
C ASN A 61 -25.12 5.68 0.35
N ARG A 62 -25.37 4.79 1.31
CA ARG A 62 -26.46 3.81 1.22
C ARG A 62 -27.84 4.41 1.47
N GLU A 63 -27.92 5.53 2.16
CA GLU A 63 -29.17 6.17 2.58
C GLU A 63 -29.81 6.96 1.44
N ASN A 64 -29.01 7.67 0.64
CA ASN A 64 -29.50 8.55 -0.44
C ASN A 64 -29.01 8.15 -1.84
N GLY A 65 -28.15 7.13 -1.94
CA GLY A 65 -27.58 6.69 -3.22
C GLY A 65 -26.51 7.63 -3.80
N ALA A 66 -26.08 8.66 -3.04
CA ALA A 66 -25.09 9.62 -3.50
C ALA A 66 -23.70 8.98 -3.62
N ARG A 67 -22.92 9.48 -4.59
CA ARG A 67 -21.52 9.07 -4.82
C ARG A 67 -20.60 10.27 -4.71
N ILE A 68 -19.51 10.11 -3.98
CA ILE A 68 -18.47 11.14 -3.85
C ILE A 68 -17.12 10.59 -4.31
N HIS A 69 -16.33 11.46 -4.93
CA HIS A 69 -14.98 11.16 -5.38
C HIS A 69 -14.01 11.85 -4.43
N VAL A 70 -13.22 11.09 -3.71
CA VAL A 70 -12.23 11.62 -2.77
C VAL A 70 -10.84 11.24 -3.27
N GLU A 71 -9.96 12.22 -3.38
CA GLU A 71 -8.55 12.01 -3.75
C GLU A 71 -7.87 11.07 -2.74
N GLU A 72 -7.21 10.01 -3.20
CA GLU A 72 -6.44 9.05 -2.40
C GLU A 72 -4.95 9.44 -2.32
#